data_AF-A0A2T6FXL7-F1
#
_entry.id   AF-A0A2T6FXL7-F1
#
_cell.length_a   1.000
_cell.length_b   1.000
_cell.length_c   1.000
_cell.angle_alpha   90.00
_cell.angle_beta   90.00
_cell.angle_gamma   90.00
#
_symmetry.space_group_name_H-M   'P 1'
#
loop_
_entity.id
_entity.type
_entity.pdbx_description
1 polymer ?
#
loop_
_entity_poly.entity_id
_entity_poly.type
_entity_poly.pdbx_seq_one_letter_code
_entity_poly.pdbx_strand_id
1 'polypeptide(L)'
;MYTQQDPIGLAGGLQLSDPNAWVDVIGLNKGDFCTRLRGWGIELGRYVSIRGWIECEEKDIATIKEICNHFIKDAEYELDLERRKLYQSGWNFPKATINWTAYVFYGADIREYHSNFIKKQLDEIAKLNSGITGYFLIDDHDADKKLCWQIFGGKLVETEQGEILFNQ
;
A
#
# COMPACT_ATOMS: atom_id res chain seq x y z
N MET A 1 34.49 35.61 31.51
CA MET A 1 34.69 34.83 30.28
C MET A 1 33.31 34.63 29.66
N TYR A 2 33.16 35.02 28.38
CA TYR A 2 32.07 34.66 27.44
C TYR A 2 31.87 33.12 27.39
N THR A 3 30.75 32.45 27.05
CA THR A 3 29.57 32.58 26.13
C THR A 3 28.50 31.57 26.63
N GLN A 4 27.17 31.74 26.57
CA GLN A 4 26.19 31.72 25.44
C GLN A 4 25.97 30.32 24.76
N GLN A 5 24.71 29.82 24.83
CA GLN A 5 23.87 28.87 24.01
C GLN A 5 24.55 27.96 22.92
N ASP A 6 24.18 26.69 22.66
CA ASP A 6 22.89 26.14 22.15
C ASP A 6 22.88 24.55 22.00
N PRO A 7 21.82 23.86 21.46
CA PRO A 7 21.23 22.57 21.92
C PRO A 7 21.61 21.27 21.14
N ILE A 8 20.81 20.18 21.29
CA ILE A 8 20.65 18.91 20.48
C ILE A 8 20.79 17.67 21.40
N GLY A 9 19.95 16.62 21.43
CA GLY A 9 18.75 16.24 20.69
C GLY A 9 18.22 14.91 21.29
N LEU A 10 16.91 14.80 21.51
CA LEU A 10 16.27 13.56 21.97
C LEU A 10 16.02 12.65 20.76
N ALA A 11 17.05 11.91 20.35
CA ALA A 11 16.92 10.79 19.43
C ALA A 11 16.66 9.52 20.25
N GLY A 12 15.42 9.01 20.19
CA GLY A 12 15.01 7.80 20.88
C GLY A 12 13.58 7.46 20.56
N GLY A 13 13.29 7.19 19.28
CA GLY A 13 11.99 6.68 18.86
C GLY A 13 11.71 5.35 19.54
N LEU A 14 10.83 5.35 20.54
CA LEU A 14 10.34 4.13 21.16
C LEU A 14 9.44 3.41 20.15
N GLN A 15 9.94 2.31 19.60
CA GLN A 15 9.12 1.42 18.78
C GLN A 15 8.38 0.46 19.72
N LEU A 16 7.07 0.68 19.91
CA LEU A 16 6.23 -0.22 20.70
C LEU A 16 6.00 -1.52 19.93
N SER A 17 6.58 -2.62 20.42
CA SER A 17 6.60 -3.92 19.75
C SER A 17 5.26 -4.68 19.79
N ASP A 18 4.37 -4.34 20.71
CA ASP A 18 3.01 -4.88 20.76
C ASP A 18 2.10 -3.95 21.59
N PRO A 19 1.06 -3.32 21.01
CA PRO A 19 0.13 -2.50 21.76
C PRO A 19 -0.66 -3.27 22.82
N ASN A 20 -0.81 -4.60 22.71
CA ASN A 20 -1.52 -5.41 23.70
C ASN A 20 -0.74 -5.57 25.03
N ALA A 21 0.60 -5.47 24.99
CA ALA A 21 1.45 -5.60 26.18
C ALA A 21 1.35 -4.41 27.15
N TRP A 22 0.81 -3.28 26.68
CA TRP A 22 0.72 -2.03 27.46
C TRP A 22 -0.69 -1.77 28.01
N VAL A 23 -1.70 -2.49 27.53
CA VAL A 23 -3.09 -2.39 28.00
C VAL A 23 -3.18 -2.74 29.49
N ASP A 24 -2.42 -3.76 29.92
CA ASP A 24 -2.37 -4.21 31.32
C ASP A 24 -1.56 -3.29 32.26
N VAL A 25 -0.62 -2.50 31.71
CA VAL A 25 0.27 -1.63 32.50
C VAL A 25 -0.37 -0.27 32.78
N ILE A 26 -1.24 0.21 31.89
CA ILE A 26 -1.74 1.60 31.90
C ILE A 26 -3.25 1.66 32.23
N GLY A 27 -3.95 0.52 32.28
CA GLY A 27 -5.35 0.44 32.68
C GLY A 27 -6.32 1.17 31.74
N LEU A 28 -5.91 1.40 30.49
CA LEU A 28 -6.74 1.99 29.44
C LEU A 28 -7.30 0.88 28.54
N ASN A 29 -8.53 1.04 28.05
CA ASN A 29 -9.01 0.17 26.98
C ASN A 29 -8.23 0.47 25.67
N LYS A 30 -8.27 -0.46 24.72
CA LYS A 30 -7.53 -0.39 23.46
C LYS A 30 -7.79 0.92 22.68
N GLY A 31 -9.03 1.41 22.67
CA GLY A 31 -9.41 2.64 21.98
C GLY A 31 -8.78 3.89 22.60
N ASP A 32 -8.77 3.97 23.93
CA ASP A 32 -8.22 5.11 24.68
C ASP A 32 -6.69 5.16 24.59
N PHE A 33 -6.03 3.99 24.58
CA PHE A 33 -4.59 3.89 24.38
C PHE A 33 -4.17 4.36 22.99
N CYS A 34 -4.85 3.90 21.93
CA CYS A 34 -4.61 4.34 20.55
C CYS A 34 -4.81 5.86 20.38
N THR A 35 -5.88 6.42 20.98
CA THR A 35 -6.17 7.86 20.91
C THR A 35 -5.09 8.68 21.60
N ARG A 36 -4.58 8.20 22.75
CA ARG A 36 -3.51 8.86 23.49
C ARG A 36 -2.17 8.82 22.78
N LEU A 37 -1.86 7.71 22.10
CA LEU A 37 -0.67 7.60 21.24
C LEU A 37 -0.73 8.55 20.04
N ARG A 38 -1.89 8.71 19.39
CA ARG A 38 -2.10 9.73 18.35
C ARG A 38 -1.90 11.15 18.88
N GLY A 39 -2.36 11.43 20.11
CA GLY A 39 -2.10 12.70 20.81
C GLY A 39 -0.61 12.95 21.14
N TRP A 40 0.23 11.91 21.09
CA TRP A 40 1.68 11.98 21.26
C TRP A 40 2.46 11.86 19.95
N GLY A 41 1.77 11.89 18.80
CA GLY A 41 2.39 11.73 17.48
C GLY A 41 2.90 10.30 17.18
N ILE A 42 2.46 9.31 17.95
CA ILE A 42 2.80 7.90 17.76
C ILE A 42 1.65 7.25 16.97
N GLU A 43 1.87 7.07 15.67
CA GLU A 43 0.93 6.32 14.83
C GLU A 43 1.13 4.82 15.03
N LEU A 44 0.15 4.18 15.69
CA LEU A 44 -0.02 2.74 15.57
C LEU A 44 -0.36 2.45 14.11
N GLY A 45 0.59 1.90 13.36
CA GLY A 45 0.46 1.73 11.92
C GLY A 45 -0.83 1.00 11.54
N ARG A 46 -1.75 1.69 10.88
CA ARG A 46 -2.99 1.09 10.37
C ARG A 46 -2.67 0.14 9.24
N TYR A 47 -3.55 -0.82 9.04
CA TYR A 47 -3.50 -1.70 7.88
C TYR A 47 -4.62 -1.32 6.92
N VAL A 48 -4.29 -1.34 5.64
CA VAL A 48 -5.25 -1.20 4.55
C VAL A 48 -5.27 -2.49 3.74
N SER A 49 -6.46 -2.98 3.45
CA SER A 49 -6.66 -4.11 2.55
C SER A 49 -6.72 -3.61 1.13
N ILE A 50 -5.78 -4.05 0.29
CA ILE A 50 -5.74 -3.75 -1.13
C ILE A 50 -6.02 -5.03 -1.89
N ARG A 51 -7.11 -5.05 -2.67
CA ARG A 51 -7.50 -6.23 -3.45
C ARG A 51 -8.10 -5.83 -4.79
N GLY A 52 -7.70 -6.50 -5.86
CA GLY A 52 -8.16 -6.14 -7.19
C GLY A 52 -7.59 -6.99 -8.30
N TRP A 53 -7.86 -6.55 -9.52
CA TRP A 53 -7.44 -7.20 -10.74
C TRP A 53 -6.99 -6.20 -11.80
N ILE A 54 -6.18 -6.70 -12.72
CA ILE A 54 -5.77 -6.06 -13.96
C ILE A 54 -6.17 -6.98 -15.11
N GLU A 55 -6.87 -6.43 -16.09
CA GLU A 55 -7.18 -7.08 -17.36
C GLU A 55 -6.21 -6.55 -18.40
N CYS A 56 -5.55 -7.47 -19.10
CA CYS A 56 -4.56 -7.16 -20.12
C CYS A 56 -4.50 -8.25 -21.19
N GLU A 57 -3.73 -8.01 -22.24
CA GLU A 57 -3.40 -9.06 -23.22
C GLU A 57 -2.31 -9.98 -22.66
N GLU A 58 -2.28 -11.24 -23.12
CA GLU A 58 -1.26 -12.22 -22.69
C GLU A 58 0.18 -11.72 -22.85
N LYS A 59 0.45 -10.98 -23.94
CA LYS A 59 1.77 -10.42 -24.24
C LYS A 59 2.26 -9.43 -23.17
N ASP A 60 1.35 -8.79 -22.43
CA ASP A 60 1.67 -7.76 -21.45
C ASP A 60 2.06 -8.36 -20.09
N ILE A 61 1.70 -9.63 -19.81
CA ILE A 61 1.94 -10.30 -18.52
C ILE A 61 3.42 -10.25 -18.12
N ALA A 62 4.32 -10.55 -19.07
CA ALA A 62 5.75 -10.60 -18.80
C ALA A 62 6.30 -9.22 -18.39
N THR A 63 5.84 -8.16 -19.06
CA THR A 63 6.23 -6.78 -18.78
C THR A 63 5.66 -6.30 -17.44
N ILE A 64 4.39 -6.59 -17.15
CA ILE A 64 3.76 -6.29 -15.86
C ILE A 64 4.55 -6.96 -14.72
N LYS A 65 4.93 -8.23 -14.92
CA LYS A 65 5.74 -8.97 -13.95
C LYS A 65 7.13 -8.34 -13.75
N GLU A 66 7.75 -7.81 -14.80
CA GLU A 66 9.04 -7.14 -14.67
C GLU A 66 8.93 -5.80 -13.93
N ILE A 67 7.89 -5.00 -14.18
CA ILE A 67 7.60 -3.79 -13.38
C ILE A 67 7.52 -4.17 -11.89
N CYS A 68 6.68 -5.15 -11.58
CA CYS A 68 6.53 -5.70 -10.23
C CYS A 68 7.87 -6.13 -9.61
N ASN A 69 8.73 -6.81 -10.37
CA ASN A 69 10.06 -7.23 -9.90
C ASN A 69 11.04 -6.08 -9.73
N HIS A 70 10.95 -5.02 -10.55
CA HIS A 70 11.78 -3.83 -10.46
C HIS A 70 11.63 -3.18 -9.08
N PHE A 71 10.40 -3.06 -8.57
CA PHE A 71 10.11 -2.51 -7.25
C PHE A 71 10.70 -3.32 -6.08
N ILE A 72 10.96 -4.62 -6.27
CA ILE A 72 11.67 -5.42 -5.26
C ILE A 72 13.15 -5.03 -5.20
N LYS A 73 13.75 -4.71 -6.35
CA LYS A 73 15.18 -4.41 -6.50
C LYS A 73 15.48 -2.95 -6.17
N ASP A 74 14.53 -2.06 -6.45
CA ASP A 74 14.66 -0.62 -6.27
C ASP A 74 14.79 -0.23 -4.79
N ALA A 75 16.00 0.19 -4.42
CA ALA A 75 16.38 0.55 -3.05
C ALA A 75 15.97 1.98 -2.66
N GLU A 76 15.37 2.75 -3.58
CA GLU A 76 14.91 4.12 -3.29
C GLU A 76 13.63 4.13 -2.44
N TYR A 77 12.95 3.00 -2.30
CA TYR A 77 11.80 2.87 -1.40
C TYR A 77 12.25 2.69 0.04
N GLU A 78 11.60 3.40 0.97
CA GLU A 78 11.80 3.33 2.43
C GLU A 78 11.55 1.94 3.06
N LEU A 79 11.30 0.92 2.23
CA LEU A 79 11.06 -0.46 2.61
C LEU A 79 12.35 -1.28 2.52
N ASP A 80 12.68 -2.00 3.59
CA ASP A 80 13.69 -3.04 3.51
C ASP A 80 13.31 -4.14 2.48
N LEU A 81 14.29 -4.92 2.07
CA LEU A 81 14.13 -5.94 1.03
C LEU A 81 13.09 -7.01 1.41
N GLU A 82 13.02 -7.41 2.68
CA GLU A 82 12.13 -8.47 3.13
C GLU A 82 10.67 -8.00 3.12
N ARG A 83 10.41 -6.74 3.52
CA ARG A 83 9.10 -6.11 3.39
C ARG A 83 8.68 -5.93 1.94
N ARG A 84 9.60 -5.51 1.06
CA ARG A 84 9.31 -5.43 -0.40
C ARG A 84 8.89 -6.79 -0.95
N LYS A 85 9.65 -7.85 -0.67
CA LYS A 85 9.29 -9.23 -1.06
C LYS A 85 7.94 -9.67 -0.49
N LEU A 86 7.68 -9.38 0.79
CA LEU A 86 6.42 -9.72 1.44
C LEU A 86 5.23 -9.04 0.76
N TYR A 87 5.27 -7.73 0.55
CA TYR A 87 4.18 -7.01 -0.12
C TYR A 87 4.04 -7.41 -1.59
N GLN A 88 5.14 -7.78 -2.24
CA GLN A 88 5.10 -8.29 -3.61
C GLN A 88 4.41 -9.67 -3.71
N SER A 89 4.45 -10.48 -2.66
CA SER A 89 3.86 -11.83 -2.66
C SER A 89 2.33 -11.83 -2.82
N GLY A 90 1.68 -10.68 -2.64
CA GLY A 90 0.25 -10.50 -2.90
C GLY A 90 -0.12 -10.57 -4.39
N TRP A 91 0.85 -10.46 -5.31
CA TRP A 91 0.61 -10.58 -6.75
C TRP A 91 0.42 -12.02 -7.19
N ASN A 92 -0.61 -12.26 -8.00
CA ASN A 92 -0.88 -13.54 -8.63
C ASN A 92 -0.97 -13.36 -10.16
N PHE A 93 -0.07 -14.05 -10.87
CA PHE A 93 0.00 -14.04 -12.32
C PHE A 93 -0.57 -15.35 -12.88
N PRO A 94 -1.39 -15.31 -13.94
CA PRO A 94 -1.95 -16.50 -14.54
C PRO A 94 -0.84 -17.35 -15.16
N LYS A 95 -0.91 -18.68 -14.96
CA LYS A 95 0.04 -19.63 -15.55
C LYS A 95 -0.30 -19.99 -17.00
N ALA A 96 -1.57 -19.85 -17.35
CA ALA A 96 -2.13 -20.04 -18.68
C ALA A 96 -3.28 -19.05 -18.84
N THR A 97 -3.46 -18.53 -20.04
CA THR A 97 -4.57 -17.66 -20.43
C THR A 97 -5.71 -18.50 -20.98
N ILE A 98 -6.95 -18.04 -20.77
CA ILE A 98 -8.12 -18.59 -21.44
C ILE A 98 -8.45 -17.61 -22.57
N ASN A 99 -8.07 -17.97 -23.79
CA ASN A 99 -8.16 -17.12 -25.00
C ASN A 99 -7.25 -15.88 -24.93
N TRP A 100 -7.77 -14.70 -25.27
CA TRP A 100 -7.00 -13.47 -25.56
C TRP A 100 -6.76 -12.59 -24.32
N THR A 101 -7.61 -12.71 -23.30
CA THR A 101 -7.63 -11.83 -22.13
C THR A 101 -7.00 -12.53 -20.93
N ALA A 102 -6.04 -11.87 -20.31
CA ALA A 102 -5.39 -12.30 -19.08
C ALA A 102 -5.84 -11.44 -17.90
N TYR A 103 -5.90 -12.07 -16.72
CA TYR A 103 -6.20 -11.38 -15.46
C TYR A 103 -5.06 -11.58 -14.48
N VAL A 104 -4.47 -10.48 -14.01
CA VAL A 104 -3.48 -10.45 -12.95
C VAL A 104 -4.16 -9.95 -11.68
N PHE A 105 -3.98 -10.63 -10.55
CA PHE A 105 -4.63 -10.27 -9.30
C PHE A 105 -3.63 -9.75 -8.27
N TYR A 106 -4.09 -8.89 -7.38
CA TYR A 106 -3.40 -8.53 -6.16
C TYR A 106 -4.32 -8.64 -4.96
N GLY A 107 -3.80 -9.12 -3.84
CA GLY A 107 -4.51 -9.14 -2.56
C GLY A 107 -3.54 -9.17 -1.40
N ALA A 108 -3.56 -8.14 -0.55
CA ALA A 108 -2.79 -8.11 0.69
C ALA A 108 -3.31 -7.05 1.66
N ASP A 109 -3.08 -7.29 2.96
CA ASP A 109 -3.18 -6.26 3.98
C ASP A 109 -1.79 -5.70 4.25
N ILE A 110 -1.60 -4.40 3.97
CA ILE A 110 -0.32 -3.72 4.12
C ILE A 110 -0.44 -2.51 5.03
N ARG A 111 0.68 -1.99 5.52
CA ARG A 111 0.66 -0.76 6.32
C ARG A 111 0.16 0.39 5.44
N GLU A 112 -0.75 1.20 5.96
CA GLU A 112 -1.37 2.33 5.24
C GLU A 112 -0.32 3.23 4.57
N TYR A 113 0.70 3.64 5.32
CA TYR A 113 1.77 4.51 4.84
C TYR A 113 2.68 3.85 3.78
N HIS A 114 2.60 2.53 3.62
CA HIS A 114 3.26 1.79 2.54
C HIS A 114 2.36 1.53 1.33
N SER A 115 1.09 1.93 1.35
CA SER A 115 0.16 1.72 0.23
C SER A 115 0.62 2.30 -1.09
N ASN A 116 1.36 3.41 -1.03
CA ASN A 116 2.00 4.03 -2.19
C ASN A 116 2.99 3.11 -2.93
N PHE A 117 3.58 2.12 -2.26
CA PHE A 117 4.44 1.13 -2.91
C PHE A 117 3.68 0.34 -3.99
N ILE A 118 2.45 -0.08 -3.70
CA ILE A 118 1.59 -0.79 -4.67
C ILE A 118 0.98 0.21 -5.66
N LYS A 119 0.52 1.38 -5.18
CA LYS A 119 -0.07 2.41 -6.04
C LYS A 119 0.86 2.82 -7.19
N LYS A 120 2.16 2.98 -6.93
CA LYS A 120 3.15 3.32 -7.97
C LYS A 120 3.38 2.18 -8.97
N GLN A 121 3.36 0.92 -8.54
CA GLN A 121 3.40 -0.22 -9.47
C GLN A 121 2.22 -0.17 -10.43
N LEU A 122 1.01 0.08 -9.91
CA LEU A 122 -0.21 0.21 -10.72
C LEU A 122 -0.14 1.39 -11.69
N ASP A 123 0.42 2.52 -11.27
CA ASP A 123 0.63 3.69 -12.12
C ASP A 123 1.62 3.41 -13.28
N GLU A 124 2.70 2.66 -13.02
CA GLU A 124 3.62 2.23 -14.08
C GLU A 124 2.98 1.20 -15.02
N ILE A 125 2.22 0.24 -14.48
CA ILE A 125 1.49 -0.75 -15.29
C ILE A 125 0.47 -0.05 -16.19
N ALA A 126 -0.27 0.92 -15.67
CA ALA A 126 -1.25 1.67 -16.43
C ALA A 126 -0.64 2.33 -17.68
N LYS A 127 0.60 2.82 -17.59
CA LYS A 127 1.28 3.54 -18.68
C LYS A 127 1.78 2.63 -19.80
N LEU A 128 1.80 1.30 -19.62
CA LEU A 128 2.30 0.38 -20.64
C LEU A 128 1.47 0.41 -21.92
N ASN A 129 0.14 0.38 -21.77
CA ASN A 129 -0.80 0.26 -22.87
C ASN A 129 -2.16 0.80 -22.42
N SER A 130 -2.79 1.64 -23.25
CA SER A 130 -4.12 2.19 -22.96
C SER A 130 -5.23 1.15 -22.90
N GLY A 131 -5.00 -0.06 -23.44
CA GLY A 131 -5.92 -1.20 -23.37
C GLY A 131 -5.91 -1.95 -22.03
N ILE A 132 -4.95 -1.66 -21.14
CA ILE A 132 -4.95 -2.23 -19.80
C ILE A 132 -6.04 -1.56 -18.97
N THR A 133 -6.87 -2.37 -18.32
CA THR A 133 -7.87 -1.92 -17.36
C THR A 133 -7.70 -2.61 -16.02
N GLY A 134 -8.24 -2.05 -14.96
CA GLY A 134 -8.13 -2.67 -13.64
C GLY A 134 -8.92 -1.94 -12.57
N TYR A 135 -9.22 -2.67 -11.50
CA TYR A 135 -10.00 -2.16 -10.38
C TYR A 135 -9.51 -2.75 -9.07
N PHE A 136 -9.20 -1.88 -8.11
CA PHE A 136 -8.68 -2.24 -6.80
C PHE A 136 -9.50 -1.56 -5.71
N LEU A 137 -10.06 -2.38 -4.81
CA LEU A 137 -10.71 -1.92 -3.59
C LEU A 137 -9.66 -1.64 -2.54
N ILE A 138 -9.76 -0.47 -1.91
CA ILE A 138 -8.93 -0.06 -0.78
C ILE A 138 -9.84 0.07 0.44
N ASP A 139 -9.64 -0.83 1.40
CA ASP A 139 -10.47 -0.94 2.60
C ASP A 139 -9.63 -0.66 3.83
N ASP A 140 -9.90 0.46 4.50
CA ASP A 140 -9.32 0.79 5.79
C ASP A 140 -10.41 0.55 6.84
N HIS A 141 -10.15 -0.43 7.71
CA HIS A 141 -11.13 -0.91 8.70
C HIS A 141 -11.65 0.20 9.63
N ASP A 142 -10.85 1.24 9.83
CA ASP A 142 -11.14 2.36 10.74
C ASP A 142 -11.53 3.65 9.99
N ALA A 143 -11.64 3.64 8.65
CA ALA A 143 -11.96 4.84 7.87
C ALA A 143 -13.42 4.87 7.42
N ASP A 144 -14.04 6.05 7.54
CA ASP A 144 -15.40 6.30 7.02
C ASP A 144 -15.45 6.32 5.48
N LYS A 145 -14.32 6.59 4.83
CA LYS A 145 -14.22 6.67 3.37
C LYS A 145 -13.65 5.38 2.78
N LYS A 146 -14.43 4.80 1.87
CA LYS A 146 -14.04 3.63 1.09
C LYS A 146 -13.53 4.07 -0.27
N LEU A 147 -12.27 3.82 -0.56
CA LEU A 147 -11.62 4.24 -1.81
C LEU A 147 -11.44 3.07 -2.77
N CYS A 148 -11.30 3.38 -4.05
CA CYS A 148 -10.82 2.43 -5.04
C CYS A 148 -9.83 3.09 -6.01
N TRP A 149 -8.93 2.28 -6.56
CA TRP A 149 -8.04 2.66 -7.65
C TRP A 149 -8.48 1.99 -8.94
N GLN A 150 -8.53 2.77 -10.01
CA GLN A 150 -8.99 2.33 -11.32
C GLN A 150 -7.91 2.58 -12.36
N ILE A 151 -7.60 1.56 -13.15
CA ILE A 151 -6.71 1.68 -14.30
C ILE A 151 -7.56 1.71 -15.55
N PHE A 152 -7.38 2.73 -16.39
CA PHE A 152 -7.99 2.81 -17.71
C PHE A 152 -7.36 3.88 -18.57
N GLY A 153 -7.30 3.68 -19.89
CA GLY A 153 -6.85 4.72 -20.82
C GLY A 153 -5.43 5.22 -20.53
N GLY A 154 -4.55 4.34 -20.05
CA GLY A 154 -3.15 4.70 -19.80
C GLY A 154 -2.87 5.36 -18.45
N LYS A 155 -3.86 5.45 -17.55
CA LYS A 155 -3.76 6.19 -16.28
C LYS A 155 -4.34 5.42 -15.10
N LEU A 156 -3.84 5.77 -13.91
CA LEU A 156 -4.40 5.37 -12.63
C LEU A 156 -5.23 6.53 -12.04
N VAL A 157 -6.47 6.25 -11.65
CA VAL A 157 -7.38 7.23 -11.03
C VAL A 157 -7.86 6.70 -9.68
N GLU A 158 -7.93 7.56 -8.67
CA GLU A 158 -8.51 7.25 -7.37
C GLU A 158 -9.91 7.85 -7.27
N THR A 159 -10.87 7.06 -6.78
CA THR A 159 -12.28 7.46 -6.60
C THR A 159 -12.84 6.86 -5.32
N GLU A 160 -14.05 7.26 -4.96
CA GLU A 160 -14.81 6.55 -3.92
C GLU A 160 -15.32 5.19 -4.45
N GLN A 161 -15.47 4.22 -3.56
CA GLN A 161 -16.02 2.91 -3.93
C GLN A 161 -17.46 3.05 -4.43
N GLY A 162 -17.77 2.36 -5.52
CA GLY A 162 -19.08 2.41 -6.19
C GLY A 162 -19.11 3.31 -7.44
N GLU A 163 -18.13 4.20 -7.61
CA GLU A 163 -18.00 5.00 -8.83
C GLU A 163 -17.06 4.29 -9.83
N ILE A 164 -17.61 3.54 -10.79
CA ILE A 164 -16.82 2.86 -11.84
C ILE A 164 -16.69 3.78 -13.07
N LEU A 165 -15.45 4.03 -13.51
CA LEU A 165 -15.15 4.97 -14.60
C LEU A 165 -14.84 4.32 -15.95
N PHE A 166 -14.31 3.09 -15.98
CA PHE A 166 -13.83 2.45 -17.21
C PHE A 166 -14.93 1.75 -18.04
N ASN A 167 -16.20 1.92 -17.65
CA ASN A 167 -17.39 1.42 -18.35
C ASN A 167 -18.36 2.55 -18.76
N GLN A 168 -17.91 3.81 -18.74
CA GLN A 168 -18.70 4.98 -19.11
C GLN A 168 -18.48 5.41 -20.56
#